data_AF-A0A845RG52-F1
#
_entry.id   AF-A0A845RG52-F1
#
_cell.length_a   1.000
_cell.length_b   1.000
_cell.length_c   1.000
_cell.angle_alpha   90.00
_cell.angle_beta   90.00
_cell.angle_gamma   90.00
#
_symmetry.space_group_name_H-M   'P 1'
#
loop_
_entity.id
_entity.type
_entity.pdbx_description
1 polymer ?
#
loop_
_entity_poly.entity_id
_entity_poly.type
_entity_poly.pdbx_seq_one_letter_code
_entity_poly.pdbx_strand_id
1 'polypeptide(L)' 'MSMMREIPYLLATHYVVIAMRPITFPATKAQIIEKVGDELIRTSPEGFTPLRELVEKIPLGRFRCAAEFYCAFNAS' A
#
# COMPACT_ATOMS: atom_id res chain seq x y z
N MET A 1 -17.34 23.20 17.57
CA MET A 1 -17.13 22.34 16.39
C MET A 1 -16.34 21.13 16.85
N SER A 2 -16.87 19.94 16.58
CA SER A 2 -16.39 18.66 17.10
C SER A 2 -14.92 18.41 16.73
N MET A 3 -14.09 18.08 17.71
CA MET A 3 -12.78 17.45 17.49
C MET A 3 -13.02 16.09 16.85
N MET A 4 -13.09 16.05 15.51
CA MET A 4 -12.68 14.85 14.79
C MET A 4 -11.21 14.67 15.09
N ARG A 5 -10.90 13.86 16.12
CA ARG A 5 -9.59 13.22 16.21
C ARG A 5 -9.32 12.66 14.82
N GLU A 6 -8.28 13.16 14.16
CA GLU A 6 -7.70 12.53 12.99
C GLU A 6 -7.43 11.07 13.40
N ILE A 7 -8.33 10.16 13.04
CA ILE A 7 -8.05 8.73 13.19
C ILE A 7 -6.89 8.54 12.21
N PRO A 8 -5.67 8.24 12.68
CA PRO A 8 -4.55 8.00 11.77
C PRO A 8 -5.00 6.90 10.82
N TYR A 9 -4.81 7.10 9.53
CA TYR A 9 -5.39 6.38 8.38
C TYR A 9 -5.24 4.84 8.42
N LEU A 10 -5.89 4.17 9.37
CA LEU A 10 -6.01 2.71 9.45
C LEU A 10 -6.67 2.11 8.19
N LEU A 11 -7.33 2.94 7.38
CA LEU A 11 -7.96 2.55 6.12
C LEU A 11 -6.98 2.54 4.92
N ALA A 12 -5.82 3.19 4.96
CA ALA A 12 -4.91 3.18 3.83
C ALA A 12 -4.46 1.74 3.49
N THR A 13 -4.10 0.96 4.50
CA THR A 13 -3.78 -0.47 4.36
C THR A 13 -4.96 -1.26 3.78
N HIS A 14 -6.21 -0.92 4.12
CA HIS A 14 -7.39 -1.57 3.54
C HIS A 14 -7.48 -1.35 2.02
N TYR A 15 -7.26 -0.11 1.56
CA TYR A 15 -7.27 0.20 0.12
C TYR A 15 -6.08 -0.43 -0.61
N VAL A 16 -4.91 -0.50 0.03
CA VAL A 16 -3.76 -1.25 -0.51
C VAL A 16 -4.09 -2.73 -0.67
N VAL A 17 -4.74 -3.36 0.31
CA VAL A 17 -5.16 -4.78 0.20
C VAL A 17 -6.10 -5.00 -0.97
N ILE A 18 -7.01 -4.06 -1.24
CA ILE A 18 -7.91 -4.12 -2.40
C ILE A 18 -7.12 -4.01 -3.71
N ALA A 19 -6.25 -3.00 -3.82
CA ALA A 19 -5.42 -2.78 -5.01
C ALA A 19 -4.48 -3.97 -5.30
N MET A 20 -4.00 -4.66 -4.26
CA MET A 20 -3.09 -5.80 -4.37
C MET A 20 -3.77 -7.13 -4.76
N ARG A 21 -5.11 -7.20 -4.88
CA ARG A 21 -5.84 -8.42 -5.28
C ARG A 21 -5.30 -9.12 -6.55
N PRO A 22 -4.84 -8.41 -7.60
CA PRO A 22 -4.29 -9.04 -8.79
C PRO A 22 -2.88 -9.63 -8.61
N ILE A 23 -2.22 -9.43 -7.47
CA ILE A 23 -0.84 -9.86 -7.23
C ILE A 23 -0.82 -11.30 -6.71
N THR A 24 -0.07 -12.15 -7.41
CA THR A 24 0.28 -13.50 -6.94
C THR A 24 1.70 -13.46 -6.41
N PHE A 25 1.91 -13.95 -5.18
CA PHE A 25 3.23 -14.11 -4.60
C PHE A 25 3.83 -15.49 -4.94
N PRO A 26 5.17 -15.62 -5.02
CA PRO A 26 6.18 -14.60 -4.77
C PRO A 26 6.23 -13.53 -5.87
N ALA A 27 6.43 -12.26 -5.47
CA ALA A 27 6.46 -11.11 -6.38
C ALA A 27 7.63 -10.18 -6.06
N THR A 28 8.17 -9.50 -7.07
CA THR A 28 9.14 -8.42 -6.90
C THR A 28 8.44 -7.07 -6.72
N LYS A 29 9.13 -6.11 -6.11
CA LYS A 29 8.64 -4.72 -6.02
C LYS A 29 8.31 -4.17 -7.41
N ALA A 30 9.17 -4.42 -8.39
CA ALA A 30 8.98 -3.99 -9.78
C ALA A 30 7.69 -4.58 -10.39
N GLN A 31 7.44 -5.88 -10.21
CA GLN A 31 6.21 -6.53 -10.69
C GLN A 31 4.94 -5.96 -10.03
N ILE A 32 5.03 -5.61 -8.74
CA ILE A 32 3.91 -4.96 -8.03
C ILE A 32 3.66 -3.56 -8.63
N ILE A 33 4.70 -2.75 -8.78
CA ILE A 33 4.57 -1.40 -9.36
C ILE A 33 4.06 -1.45 -10.80
N GLU A 34 4.56 -2.37 -11.62
CA GLU A 34 4.11 -2.54 -12.99
C GLU A 34 2.62 -2.89 -13.07
N LYS A 35 2.13 -3.76 -12.19
CA LYS A 35 0.76 -4.28 -12.28
C LYS A 35 -0.28 -3.40 -11.62
N VAL A 36 0.05 -2.76 -10.51
CA VAL A 36 -0.90 -2.03 -9.65
C VAL A 36 -0.37 -0.69 -9.16
N GLY A 37 0.79 -0.24 -9.61
CA GLY A 37 1.44 0.98 -9.10
C GLY A 37 0.64 2.26 -9.35
N ASP A 38 -0.22 2.29 -10.37
CA ASP A 38 -1.05 3.44 -10.71
C ASP A 38 -2.41 3.46 -9.98
N GLU A 39 -2.71 2.44 -9.17
CA GLU A 39 -3.91 2.42 -8.33
C GLU A 39 -3.85 3.56 -7.31
N LEU A 40 -4.93 4.36 -7.26
CA LEU A 40 -5.03 5.50 -6.36
C LEU A 40 -5.50 5.05 -4.97
N ILE A 41 -4.60 5.12 -4.00
CA ILE A 41 -4.86 4.76 -2.62
C ILE A 41 -5.33 6.00 -1.86
N ARG A 42 -6.50 5.92 -1.23
CA ARG A 42 -6.97 7.01 -0.36
C ARG A 42 -6.13 7.05 0.92
N THR A 43 -5.28 8.06 1.02
CA THR A 43 -4.31 8.25 2.12
C THR A 43 -4.68 9.42 3.05
N SER A 44 -5.63 10.27 2.65
CA SER A 44 -6.20 11.33 3.49
C SER A 44 -7.72 11.50 3.24
N PRO A 45 -8.45 12.41 3.91
CA PRO A 45 -9.90 12.52 3.74
C PRO A 45 -10.24 12.95 2.31
N GLU A 46 -9.37 13.76 1.74
CA GLU A 46 -9.53 14.41 0.44
C GLU A 46 -8.42 14.04 -0.55
N GLY A 47 -7.42 13.27 -0.11
CA GLY A 47 -6.19 12.97 -0.85
C GLY A 47 -6.05 11.51 -1.26
N PHE A 48 -5.45 11.34 -2.44
CA PHE A 48 -5.06 10.06 -3.01
C PHE A 48 -3.57 10.04 -3.32
N THR A 49 -2.96 8.89 -3.15
CA THR A 49 -1.54 8.64 -3.46
C THR A 49 -1.46 7.42 -4.37
N PRO A 50 -0.75 7.50 -5.51
CA PRO A 50 -0.45 6.33 -6.32
C PRO A 50 0.25 5.24 -5.50
N LEU A 51 -0.16 3.98 -5.67
CA LEU A 51 0.42 2.86 -4.91
C LEU A 51 1.94 2.76 -5.11
N ARG A 52 2.46 3.13 -6.29
CA ARG A 52 3.91 3.19 -6.57
C ARG A 52 4.68 4.01 -5.53
N GLU A 53 4.18 5.19 -5.13
CA GLU A 53 4.87 6.07 -4.18
C GLU A 53 4.93 5.47 -2.77
N LEU A 54 3.96 4.62 -2.43
CA LEU A 54 3.94 3.90 -1.17
C LEU A 54 4.86 2.68 -1.21
N VAL A 55 4.82 1.92 -2.31
CA VAL A 55 5.61 0.69 -2.50
C VAL A 55 7.11 0.99 -2.68
N GLU A 56 7.46 2.13 -3.27
CA GLU A 56 8.85 2.57 -3.43
C GLU A 56 9.59 2.70 -2.09
N LYS A 57 8.88 3.13 -1.03
CA LYS A 57 9.42 3.30 0.34
C LYS A 57 9.81 1.99 1.01
N ILE A 58 9.27 0.86 0.56
CA ILE A 58 9.59 -0.46 1.14
C ILE A 58 11.04 -0.82 0.81
N PRO A 59 11.94 -1.11 1.75
CA PRO A 59 13.35 -1.40 1.42
C PRO A 59 13.53 -2.72 0.65
N LEU A 60 12.61 -3.67 0.78
CA LEU A 60 12.68 -4.99 0.14
C LEU A 60 12.36 -4.92 -1.36
N GLY A 61 13.16 -5.64 -2.16
CA GLY A 61 12.95 -5.79 -3.60
C GLY A 61 12.09 -6.99 -4.01
N ARG A 62 11.86 -7.95 -3.11
CA ARG A 62 11.10 -9.19 -3.36
C ARG A 62 10.37 -9.65 -2.11
N PHE A 63 9.21 -10.25 -2.31
CA PHE A 63 8.33 -10.75 -1.27
C PHE A 63 7.93 -12.20 -1.58
N ARG A 64 8.12 -13.10 -0.62
CA ARG A 64 7.79 -14.53 -0.71
C ARG A 64 6.30 -14.78 -0.58
N CYS A 65 5.60 -13.96 0.20
CA CYS A 65 4.17 -14.06 0.43
C CYS A 65 3.56 -12.69 0.74
N ALA A 66 2.23 -12.63 0.77
CA ALA A 66 1.49 -11.41 1.10
C ALA A 66 1.83 -10.87 2.50
N ALA A 67 2.01 -11.76 3.49
CA ALA A 67 2.36 -11.35 4.85
C ALA A 67 3.71 -10.61 4.90
N GLU A 68 4.72 -11.09 4.17
CA GLU A 68 6.02 -10.41 4.10
C GLU A 68 5.91 -9.02 3.48
N PHE A 69 5.10 -8.87 2.42
CA PHE A 69 4.79 -7.57 1.84
C PHE A 69 4.12 -6.62 2.84
N TYR A 70 3.02 -7.04 3.49
CA TYR A 70 2.29 -6.16 4.41
C TYR A 70 3.07 -5.84 5.68
N CYS A 71 3.88 -6.78 6.20
CA CYS A 71 4.80 -6.49 7.30
C CYS A 71 5.83 -5.43 6.90
N ALA A 72 6.43 -5.56 5.72
CA ALA A 72 7.42 -4.60 5.23
C ALA A 72 6.78 -3.24 4.93
N PHE A 73 5.57 -3.22 4.35
CA PHE A 73 4.80 -2.01 4.08
C PHE A 73 4.46 -1.24 5.35
N ASN A 74 3.95 -1.90 6.40
CA ASN A 74 3.59 -1.22 7.65
C ASN A 74 4.79 -0.80 8.49
N ALA A 75 5.98 -1.36 8.22
CA ALA A 75 7.23 -0.99 8.87
C ALA A 75 8.00 0.14 8.17
N SER A 76 7.52 0.58 6.99
CA SER A 76 8.13 1.64 6.17
C SER A 76 7.34 2.94 6.31
#